data_AF-A0A0R3TAS0-F1
#
_entry.id   AF-A0A0R3TAS0-F1
#
_cell.length_a   1.000
_cell.length_b   1.000
_cell.length_c   1.000
_cell.angle_alpha   90.00
_cell.angle_beta   90.00
_cell.angle_gamma   90.00
#
_symmetry.space_group_name_H-M   'P 1'
#
loop_
_entity.id
_entity.type
_entity.pdbx_description
1 polymer ?
#
loop_
_entity_poly.entity_id
_entity_poly.type
_entity_poly.pdbx_seq_one_letter_code
_entity_poly.pdbx_strand_id
1 'polypeptide(L)'
;LRAVLLHTEALKSRQLFAEMAVCFIRLADIDSFLTGGLLLEQAAYCSLRGKRPLLRHFAMRLALAGVRFARAKQVSIFYLLNKFQFNRGYVFCIHPM
;
A
#
# COMPACT_ATOMS: atom_id res chain seq x y z
N LEU A 1 0.69 -12.88 -6.73
CA LEU A 1 0.29 -12.33 -5.41
C LEU A 1 0.82 -13.14 -4.20
N ARG A 2 0.47 -14.44 -4.04
CA ARG A 2 0.81 -15.24 -2.83
C ARG A 2 2.30 -15.25 -2.46
N ALA A 3 3.20 -15.47 -3.43
CA ALA A 3 4.65 -15.44 -3.19
C ALA A 3 5.15 -14.06 -2.73
N VAL A 4 4.57 -12.98 -3.25
CA VAL A 4 4.92 -11.61 -2.85
C VAL A 4 4.41 -11.32 -1.44
N LEU A 5 3.22 -11.79 -1.06
CA LEU A 5 2.71 -11.64 0.30
C LEU A 5 3.63 -12.33 1.32
N LEU A 6 4.02 -13.58 1.07
CA LEU A 6 4.99 -14.30 1.89
C LEU A 6 6.35 -13.57 1.98
N HIS A 7 6.84 -13.07 0.85
CA HIS A 7 8.09 -12.33 0.81
C HIS A 7 8.01 -11.01 1.60
N THR A 8 6.92 -10.26 1.45
CA THR A 8 6.72 -8.99 2.14
C THR A 8 6.53 -9.18 3.65
N GLU A 9 5.95 -10.30 4.09
CA GLU A 9 5.89 -10.66 5.51
C GLU A 9 7.27 -10.96 6.10
N ALA A 10 8.14 -11.66 5.36
CA ALA A 10 9.54 -11.87 5.74
C ALA A 10 10.36 -10.56 5.78
N LEU A 11 10.09 -9.62 4.86
CA LEU A 11 10.70 -8.28 4.89
C LEU A 11 10.19 -7.46 6.08
N LYS A 12 8.90 -7.57 6.41
CA LYS A 12 8.27 -6.90 7.55
C LYS A 12 8.91 -7.31 8.87
N SER A 13 9.15 -8.61 9.09
CA SER A 13 9.79 -9.10 10.32
C SER A 13 11.21 -8.54 10.51
N ARG A 14 11.89 -8.20 9.41
CA ARG A 14 13.21 -7.57 9.38
C ARG A 14 13.18 -6.03 9.30
N GLN A 15 12.00 -5.41 9.35
CA GLN A 15 11.80 -3.96 9.21
C GLN A 15 12.33 -3.37 7.88
N LEU A 16 12.38 -4.18 6.83
CA LEU A 16 12.84 -3.81 5.49
C LEU A 16 11.70 -3.20 4.66
N PHE A 17 11.25 -2.02 5.08
CA PHE A 17 10.08 -1.34 4.47
C PHE A 17 10.38 -0.76 3.09
N ALA A 18 11.64 -0.39 2.81
CA ALA A 18 12.02 0.17 1.51
C ALA A 18 11.93 -0.91 0.42
N GLU A 19 12.45 -2.09 0.70
CA GLU A 19 12.42 -3.27 -0.14
C GLU A 19 10.98 -3.74 -0.37
N MET A 20 10.18 -3.74 0.70
CA MET A 20 8.76 -4.07 0.62
C MET A 20 8.00 -3.11 -0.30
N ALA A 21 8.27 -1.80 -0.20
CA ALA A 21 7.65 -0.80 -1.06
C ALA A 21 7.99 -1.04 -2.55
N VAL A 22 9.23 -1.43 -2.86
CA VAL A 22 9.64 -1.76 -4.24
C VAL A 22 8.87 -2.97 -4.77
N CYS A 23 8.70 -4.02 -3.98
CA CYS A 23 7.90 -5.18 -4.37
C CYS A 23 6.45 -4.80 -4.70
N PHE A 24 5.82 -3.98 -3.86
CA PHE A 24 4.44 -3.53 -4.09
C PHE A 24 4.31 -2.64 -5.33
N ILE A 25 5.22 -1.69 -5.55
CA ILE A 25 5.18 -0.80 -6.72
C ILE A 25 5.28 -1.60 -8.03
N ARG A 26 6.20 -2.59 -8.07
CA ARG A 26 6.37 -3.45 -9.25
C ARG A 26 5.12 -4.27 -9.55
N LEU A 27 4.48 -4.80 -8.50
CA LEU A 27 3.28 -5.61 -8.66
C LEU A 27 2.04 -4.77 -9.01
N ALA A 28 2.00 -3.51 -8.55
CA ALA A 28 0.87 -2.61 -8.77
C ALA A 28 0.61 -2.26 -10.25
N ASP A 29 1.61 -2.45 -11.11
CA ASP A 29 1.49 -2.18 -12.55
C ASP A 29 1.08 -3.41 -13.38
N ILE A 30 1.24 -4.61 -12.81
CA ILE A 30 0.92 -5.89 -13.47
C ILE A 30 -0.53 -6.30 -13.20
N ASP A 31 -1.06 -5.89 -12.04
CA ASP A 31 -2.36 -6.31 -11.54
C ASP A 31 -3.51 -5.35 -11.94
N SER A 32 -4.76 -5.76 -11.66
CA SER A 32 -5.96 -4.96 -11.96
C SER A 32 -5.94 -3.57 -11.31
N PHE A 33 -6.72 -2.60 -11.81
CA PHE A 33 -6.78 -1.25 -11.21
C PHE A 33 -7.08 -1.28 -9.71
N LEU A 34 -7.97 -2.17 -9.28
CA LEU A 34 -8.29 -2.31 -7.86
C LEU A 34 -7.08 -2.82 -7.05
N THR A 35 -6.53 -3.95 -7.47
CA THR A 35 -5.40 -4.58 -6.79
C THR A 35 -4.15 -3.68 -6.82
N GLY A 36 -3.88 -3.04 -7.94
CA GLY A 36 -2.79 -2.07 -8.10
C GLY A 36 -2.98 -0.82 -7.24
N GLY A 37 -4.24 -0.37 -7.05
CA GLY A 37 -4.57 0.68 -6.09
C GLY A 37 -4.21 0.29 -4.65
N LEU A 38 -4.63 -0.90 -4.22
CA LEU A 38 -4.30 -1.44 -2.89
C LEU A 38 -2.79 -1.60 -2.68
N LEU A 39 -2.06 -2.12 -3.67
CA LEU A 39 -0.61 -2.30 -3.59
C LEU A 39 0.13 -0.95 -3.48
N LEU A 40 -0.32 0.07 -4.22
CA LEU A 40 0.23 1.42 -4.07
C LEU A 40 -0.03 2.03 -2.70
N GLU A 41 -1.20 1.78 -2.12
CA GLU A 41 -1.52 2.23 -0.77
C GLU A 41 -0.58 1.58 0.25
N GLN A 42 -0.32 0.27 0.14
CA GLN A 42 0.67 -0.41 0.99
C GLN A 42 2.09 0.15 0.78
N ALA A 43 2.49 0.41 -0.47
CA ALA A 43 3.79 1.02 -0.77
C ALA A 43 3.92 2.44 -0.20
N ALA A 44 2.83 3.22 -0.20
CA ALA A 44 2.79 4.54 0.42
C ALA A 44 3.10 4.41 1.91
N TYR A 45 2.39 3.51 2.60
CA TYR A 45 2.55 3.29 4.02
C TYR A 45 3.95 2.80 4.44
N CYS A 46 4.59 1.96 3.63
CA CYS A 46 6.00 1.60 3.85
C CYS A 46 6.92 2.83 3.91
N SER A 47 6.57 3.93 3.23
CA SER A 47 7.34 5.18 3.24
C SER A 47 7.25 5.95 4.55
N LEU A 48 6.23 5.68 5.38
CA LEU A 48 6.09 6.28 6.71
C LEU A 48 6.78 5.45 7.80
N ARG A 49 6.94 4.14 7.58
CA ARG A 49 7.48 3.20 8.59
C ARG A 49 8.99 3.06 8.56
N GLY A 50 9.66 3.59 7.54
CA GLY A 50 11.13 3.65 7.51
C GLY A 50 11.70 4.56 8.60
N LYS A 51 13.01 4.41 8.89
CA LYS A 51 13.72 5.23 9.90
C LYS A 51 13.56 6.75 9.69
N ARG A 52 13.35 7.17 8.45
CA ARG A 52 13.02 8.55 8.07
C ARG A 52 11.73 8.54 7.25
N PRO A 53 10.61 9.05 7.78
CA PRO A 53 9.36 9.13 7.04
C PRO A 53 9.51 9.98 5.77
N LEU A 54 9.15 9.42 4.62
CA LEU A 54 9.23 10.07 3.31
C LEU A 54 7.83 10.55 2.89
N LEU A 55 7.37 11.66 3.48
CA LEU A 55 6.01 12.20 3.29
C LEU A 55 5.67 12.49 1.82
N ARG A 56 6.64 13.02 1.05
CA ARG A 56 6.46 13.26 -0.39
C ARG A 56 6.19 11.97 -1.17
N HIS A 57 6.93 10.91 -0.86
CA HIS A 57 6.77 9.60 -1.48
C HIS A 57 5.47 8.92 -1.05
N PHE A 58 5.05 9.11 0.20
CA PHE A 58 3.74 8.69 0.68
C PHE A 58 2.61 9.36 -0.13
N ALA A 59 2.58 10.69 -0.16
CA ALA A 59 1.53 11.45 -0.84
C ALA A 59 1.43 11.12 -2.33
N MET A 60 2.56 11.02 -3.02
CA MET A 60 2.60 10.65 -4.44
C MET A 60 1.97 9.28 -4.70
N ARG A 61 2.34 8.26 -3.92
CA ARG A 61 1.78 6.91 -4.11
C ARG A 61 0.31 6.82 -3.72
N LEU A 62 -0.10 7.56 -2.69
CA LEU A 62 -1.50 7.62 -2.28
C LEU A 62 -2.38 8.29 -3.34
N ALA A 63 -1.90 9.36 -3.98
CA ALA A 63 -2.60 10.00 -5.09
C ALA A 63 -2.74 9.05 -6.30
N LEU A 64 -1.68 8.31 -6.64
CA LEU A 64 -1.73 7.31 -7.70
C LEU A 64 -2.70 6.15 -7.37
N ALA A 65 -2.79 5.74 -6.10
CA ALA A 65 -3.77 4.76 -5.65
C ALA A 65 -5.20 5.28 -5.84
N GLY A 66 -5.46 6.53 -5.46
CA GLY A 66 -6.76 7.19 -5.65
C GLY A 66 -7.21 7.22 -7.12
N VAL A 67 -6.31 7.52 -8.05
CA VAL A 67 -6.60 7.46 -9.50
C VAL A 67 -7.01 6.06 -9.92
N ARG A 68 -6.32 5.02 -9.43
CA ARG A 68 -6.66 3.63 -9.77
C ARG A 68 -7.99 3.18 -9.15
N PHE A 69 -8.32 3.58 -7.93
CA PHE A 69 -9.63 3.31 -7.32
C PHE A 69 -10.77 4.01 -8.06
N ALA A 70 -10.56 5.25 -8.51
CA ALA A 70 -11.53 5.95 -9.35
C ALA A 70 -11.80 5.20 -10.66
N ARG A 71 -10.74 4.72 -11.33
CA ARG A 71 -10.86 3.88 -12.53
C ARG A 71 -11.54 2.53 -12.27
N ALA A 72 -11.38 1.97 -11.08
CA ALA A 72 -12.07 0.75 -10.65
C ALA A 72 -13.52 0.99 -10.20
N LYS A 73 -14.04 2.24 -10.23
CA LYS A 73 -15.34 2.64 -9.68
C LYS A 73 -15.50 2.30 -8.19
N GLN A 74 -14.40 2.24 -7.45
CA GLN A 74 -14.35 1.91 -6.02
C GLN A 74 -13.87 3.09 -5.17
N VAL A 75 -14.35 4.29 -5.48
CA VAL A 75 -14.00 5.52 -4.76
C VAL A 75 -14.39 5.43 -3.28
N SER A 76 -15.53 4.81 -2.98
CA SER A 76 -16.02 4.61 -1.60
C SER A 76 -15.02 3.85 -0.73
N ILE A 77 -14.36 2.84 -1.31
CA ILE A 77 -13.37 1.99 -0.61
C ILE A 77 -12.11 2.79 -0.29
N PHE A 78 -11.65 3.66 -1.19
CA PHE A 78 -10.50 4.54 -0.94
C PHE A 78 -10.73 5.50 0.24
N TYR A 79 -11.90 6.14 0.31
CA TYR A 79 -12.24 7.06 1.41
C TYR A 79 -12.42 6.33 2.75
N LEU A 80 -13.09 5.17 2.74
CA LEU A 80 -13.30 4.36 3.94
C LEU A 80 -11.98 3.81 4.49
N LEU A 81 -11.12 3.26 3.62
CA LEU A 81 -9.81 2.75 4.04
C LEU A 81 -8.91 3.85 4.59
N ASN A 82 -8.82 5.01 3.93
CA ASN A 82 -8.02 6.13 4.45
C ASN A 82 -8.53 6.61 5.82
N LYS A 83 -9.85 6.77 5.98
CA LYS A 83 -10.45 7.22 7.24
C LYS A 83 -10.28 6.19 8.37
N PHE A 84 -10.36 4.90 8.06
CA PHE A 84 -10.20 3.81 9.03
C PHE A 84 -8.73 3.58 9.42
N GLN A 85 -7.81 3.66 8.45
CA GLN A 85 -6.37 3.51 8.66
C GLN A 85 -5.78 4.67 9.46
N PHE A 86 -6.19 5.91 9.18
CA PHE A 86 -5.74 7.09 9.91
C PHE A 86 -6.21 7.11 11.36
N ASN A 87 -7.43 6.65 11.64
CA ASN A 87 -8.02 6.69 12.99
C ASN A 87 -7.54 5.54 13.90
N ARG A 88 -6.81 4.55 13.37
CA ARG A 88 -6.54 3.32 14.10
C ARG A 88 -5.07 2.89 14.09
N GLY A 89 -4.19 3.53 13.31
CA GLY A 89 -2.75 3.21 13.29
C GLY A 89 -2.41 1.81 12.76
N TYR A 90 -3.41 1.05 12.27
CA TYR A 90 -3.26 -0.33 11.75
C TYR A 90 -2.82 -0.34 10.29
N VAL A 91 -1.68 0.30 10.04
CA VAL A 91 -1.04 0.46 8.71
C VAL A 91 -0.69 -0.88 8.02
N PHE A 92 -0.92 -2.02 8.68
CA PHE A 92 -0.68 -3.33 8.10
C PHE A 92 -1.72 -4.37 8.54
N CYS A 93 -2.99 -4.00 8.39
CA CYS A 93 -4.09 -4.97 8.34
C CYS A 93 -4.88 -4.71 7.07
N ILE A 94 -4.28 -5.01 5.91
CA ILE A 94 -5.10 -5.70 4.91
C ILE A 94 -5.56 -6.95 5.66
N HIS A 95 -6.87 -7.13 5.76
CA HIS A 95 -7.50 -8.35 6.26
C HIS A 95 -6.68 -9.59 5.90
N PRO A 96 -6.66 -10.64 6.75
CA PRO A 96 -6.31 -11.96 6.25
C PRO A 96 -7.21 -12.19 5.04
N MET A 97 -6.60 -12.32 3.86
CA MET A 97 -7.29 -12.94 2.74
C MET A 97 -7.61 -14.38 3.14
#